data_AF-A0A1Q6RHV4-F1
#
_entry.id   AF-A0A1Q6RHV4-F1
#
_cell.length_a   1.000
_cell.length_b   1.000
_cell.length_c   1.000
_cell.angle_alpha   90.00
_cell.angle_beta   90.00
_cell.angle_gamma   90.00
#
_symmetry.space_group_name_H-M   'P 1'
#
loop_
_entity.id
_entity.type
_entity.pdbx_description
1 polymer ?
#
loop_
_entity_poly.entity_id
_entity_poly.type
_entity_poly.pdbx_seq_one_letter_code
_entity_poly.pdbx_strand_id
1 'polypeptide(L)'
;MEAKGIRTDKGDLNRFIRKTNALLREAKEKIAALIGWLKDVKAELAKPQPPMLNDLLALHCANRNKGAYSNKVKNANLQRYAEAFSFLQSKNLYTVDDLETTLHTMQDKIDTLKKSASAKQARIKEVDELLRMAQYYVDGKPVADKLGCIRFEKSRQKYKSEHDDTLRTFYMAERKLKPYFKEGKIQTELSPLYADVKKLWAIHYNIYEVQHEQERQNAATRHKKQEIEH
;
A
#
# COMPACT_ATOMS: atom_id res chain seq x y z
N MET A 1 10.63 -17.86 -11.50
CA MET A 1 9.31 -18.47 -11.25
C MET A 1 8.17 -17.57 -11.74
N GLU A 2 8.14 -16.27 -11.40
CA GLU A 2 7.12 -15.34 -11.94
C GLU A 2 7.15 -15.19 -13.48
N ALA A 3 8.33 -15.12 -14.10
CA ALA A 3 8.46 -15.06 -15.57
C ALA A 3 7.94 -16.33 -16.28
N LYS A 4 7.68 -17.41 -15.52
CA LYS A 4 7.08 -18.66 -16.01
C LYS A 4 5.59 -18.77 -15.67
N GLY A 5 4.94 -17.69 -15.21
CA GLY A 5 3.51 -17.66 -14.87
C GLY A 5 3.13 -18.28 -13.52
N ILE A 6 4.11 -18.75 -12.73
CA ILE A 6 3.84 -19.39 -11.43
C ILE A 6 3.66 -18.29 -10.37
N ARG A 7 2.52 -18.32 -9.67
CA ARG A 7 2.24 -17.43 -8.53
C ARG A 7 3.26 -17.66 -7.42
N THR A 8 3.78 -16.56 -6.88
CA THR A 8 4.71 -16.57 -5.75
C THR A 8 4.26 -15.50 -4.75
N ASP A 9 4.48 -15.74 -3.46
CA ASP A 9 4.09 -14.80 -2.40
C ASP A 9 4.71 -13.41 -2.61
N LYS A 10 5.99 -13.37 -3.04
CA LYS A 10 6.71 -12.13 -3.41
C LYS A 10 6.05 -11.40 -4.58
N GLY A 11 5.60 -12.17 -5.56
CA GLY A 11 4.88 -11.68 -6.74
C GLY A 11 3.52 -11.08 -6.41
N ASP A 12 2.76 -11.77 -5.55
CA ASP A 12 1.45 -11.34 -5.11
C ASP A 12 1.53 -10.11 -4.20
N LEU A 13 2.53 -10.03 -3.32
CA LEU A 13 2.85 -8.83 -2.56
C LEU A 13 3.18 -7.63 -3.47
N ASN A 14 4.01 -7.81 -4.50
CA ASN A 14 4.32 -6.74 -5.46
C ASN A 14 3.10 -6.26 -6.25
N ARG A 15 2.22 -7.19 -6.67
CA ARG A 15 0.94 -6.83 -7.30
C ARG A 15 0.04 -6.04 -6.34
N PHE A 16 -0.05 -6.45 -5.08
CA PHE A 16 -0.79 -5.73 -4.05
C PHE A 16 -0.26 -4.29 -3.88
N ILE A 17 1.04 -4.12 -3.68
CA ILE A 17 1.66 -2.80 -3.49
C ILE A 17 1.33 -1.87 -4.66
N ARG A 18 1.38 -2.38 -5.89
CA ARG A 18 1.02 -1.61 -7.09
C ARG A 18 -0.45 -1.19 -7.07
N LYS A 19 -1.38 -2.12 -6.78
CA LYS A 19 -2.81 -1.83 -6.70
C LYS A 19 -3.12 -0.80 -5.61
N THR A 20 -2.58 -0.98 -4.41
CA THR A 20 -2.79 -0.08 -3.27
C THR A 20 -2.22 1.31 -3.55
N ASN A 21 -1.04 1.42 -4.15
CA ASN A 21 -0.47 2.71 -4.54
C ASN A 21 -1.32 3.41 -5.61
N ALA A 22 -1.88 2.66 -6.56
CA ALA A 22 -2.79 3.22 -7.57
C ALA A 22 -4.07 3.77 -6.93
N LEU A 23 -4.68 3.03 -6.00
CA LEU A 23 -5.87 3.48 -5.27
C LEU A 23 -5.59 4.71 -4.41
N LEU A 24 -4.47 4.74 -3.68
CA LEU A 24 -4.06 5.91 -2.89
C LEU A 24 -3.84 7.15 -3.77
N ARG A 25 -3.28 6.95 -4.96
CA ARG A 25 -3.10 8.03 -5.94
C ARG A 25 -4.44 8.54 -6.46
N GLU A 26 -5.34 7.64 -6.87
CA GLU A 26 -6.67 8.01 -7.36
C GLU A 26 -7.49 8.75 -6.28
N ALA A 27 -7.44 8.28 -5.02
CA ALA A 27 -8.09 8.95 -3.90
C ALA A 27 -7.52 10.36 -3.67
N LYS A 28 -6.20 10.51 -3.71
CA LYS A 28 -5.53 11.82 -3.61
C LYS A 28 -5.92 12.77 -4.75
N GLU A 29 -5.98 12.27 -5.99
CA GLU A 29 -6.40 13.04 -7.16
C GLU A 29 -7.87 13.49 -7.03
N LYS A 30 -8.76 12.62 -6.58
CA LYS A 30 -10.17 12.97 -6.33
C LYS A 30 -10.32 14.02 -5.23
N ILE A 31 -9.61 13.87 -4.11
CA ILE A 31 -9.65 14.87 -3.03
C ILE A 31 -9.11 16.22 -3.52
N ALA A 32 -8.00 16.23 -4.27
CA ALA A 32 -7.45 17.45 -4.83
C ALA A 32 -8.43 18.14 -5.80
N ALA A 33 -9.10 17.37 -6.67
CA ALA A 33 -10.13 17.89 -7.56
C ALA A 33 -11.32 18.47 -6.79
N LEU A 34 -11.77 17.79 -5.72
CA LEU A 34 -12.86 18.28 -4.86
C LEU A 34 -12.49 19.56 -4.12
N ILE A 35 -11.27 19.64 -3.56
CA ILE A 35 -10.77 20.86 -2.91
C ILE A 35 -10.70 22.01 -3.91
N GLY A 36 -10.21 21.74 -5.14
CA GLY A 36 -10.20 22.75 -6.22
C GLY A 36 -11.60 23.25 -6.54
N TRP A 37 -12.54 22.33 -6.77
CA TRP A 37 -13.94 22.64 -7.05
C TRP A 37 -14.61 23.43 -5.91
N LEU A 38 -14.34 23.07 -4.64
CA LEU A 38 -14.89 23.80 -3.48
C LEU A 38 -14.40 25.25 -3.43
N LYS A 39 -13.16 25.54 -3.86
CA LYS A 39 -12.67 26.92 -3.96
C LYS A 39 -13.45 27.71 -5.00
N ASP A 40 -13.72 27.13 -6.16
CA ASP A 40 -14.50 27.78 -7.22
C ASP A 40 -15.93 28.06 -6.75
N VAL A 41 -16.57 27.07 -6.13
CA VAL A 41 -17.92 27.19 -5.53
C VAL A 41 -17.96 28.29 -4.47
N LYS A 42 -16.97 28.36 -3.57
CA LYS A 42 -16.87 29.43 -2.56
C LYS A 42 -16.67 30.80 -3.19
N ALA A 43 -15.89 30.91 -4.25
CA ALA A 43 -15.69 32.16 -4.98
C ALA A 43 -17.00 32.65 -5.65
N GLU A 44 -17.78 31.72 -6.21
CA GLU A 44 -19.11 32.01 -6.78
C GLU A 44 -20.14 32.41 -5.70
N LEU A 45 -20.01 31.86 -4.49
CA LEU A 45 -20.96 32.01 -3.37
C LEU A 45 -20.59 33.09 -2.35
N ALA A 46 -19.59 33.92 -2.61
CA ALA A 46 -19.20 35.04 -1.74
C ALA A 46 -20.24 36.20 -1.64
N LYS A 47 -21.52 35.94 -1.95
CA LYS A 47 -22.68 36.84 -1.75
C LYS A 47 -23.63 36.22 -0.70
N PRO A 48 -24.41 37.00 0.05
CA PRO A 48 -24.52 36.93 1.51
C PRO A 48 -25.32 35.72 2.04
N GLN A 49 -24.75 34.52 1.97
CA GLN A 49 -24.74 33.45 2.96
C GLN A 49 -24.15 32.19 2.31
N PRO A 50 -23.17 31.51 2.93
CA PRO A 50 -22.67 30.25 2.40
C PRO A 50 -23.81 29.22 2.44
N PRO A 51 -24.26 28.69 1.29
CA PRO A 51 -25.39 27.79 1.22
C PRO A 51 -25.05 26.52 1.98
N MET A 52 -26.04 25.94 2.65
CA MET A 52 -25.85 24.63 3.24
C MET A 52 -25.55 23.62 2.13
N LEU A 53 -24.82 22.57 2.47
CA LEU A 53 -24.48 21.52 1.52
C LEU A 53 -25.75 20.83 0.96
N ASN A 54 -26.83 20.84 1.74
CA ASN A 54 -28.15 20.43 1.30
C ASN A 54 -28.75 21.33 0.21
N ASP A 55 -28.54 22.64 0.27
CA ASP A 55 -29.06 23.59 -0.71
C ASP A 55 -28.37 23.37 -2.07
N LEU A 56 -27.05 23.13 -2.05
CA LEU A 56 -26.28 22.73 -3.23
C LEU A 56 -26.78 21.40 -3.81
N LEU A 57 -27.06 20.42 -2.94
CA LEU A 57 -27.55 19.11 -3.35
C LEU A 57 -28.96 19.19 -3.96
N ALA A 58 -29.84 20.00 -3.37
CA ALA A 58 -31.20 20.23 -3.85
C ALA A 58 -31.19 20.97 -5.20
N LEU A 59 -30.33 21.99 -5.35
CA LEU A 59 -30.12 22.70 -6.61
C LEU A 59 -29.59 21.77 -7.70
N HIS A 60 -28.63 20.90 -7.37
CA HIS A 60 -28.12 19.89 -8.31
C HIS A 60 -29.22 18.92 -8.76
N CYS A 61 -30.04 18.42 -7.83
CA CYS A 61 -31.16 17.53 -8.15
C CYS A 61 -32.20 18.23 -9.05
N ALA A 62 -32.56 19.48 -8.74
CA ALA A 62 -33.48 20.28 -9.55
C ALA A 62 -32.96 20.49 -10.98
N ASN A 63 -31.67 20.78 -11.16
CA ASN A 63 -31.07 20.94 -12.47
C ASN A 63 -31.03 19.63 -13.28
N ARG A 64 -30.72 18.51 -12.64
CA ARG A 64 -30.80 17.16 -13.26
C ARG A 64 -32.23 16.83 -13.71
N ASN A 65 -33.24 17.23 -12.95
CA ASN A 65 -34.65 16.98 -13.27
C ASN A 65 -35.18 17.82 -14.44
N LYS A 66 -34.61 18.98 -14.75
CA LYS A 66 -34.98 19.80 -15.91
C LYS A 66 -34.74 19.08 -17.25
N GLY A 67 -33.70 18.24 -17.33
CA GLY A 67 -33.38 17.44 -18.52
C GLY A 67 -33.99 16.03 -18.52
N ALA A 68 -34.79 15.68 -17.49
CA ALA A 68 -35.33 14.34 -17.34
C ALA A 68 -36.75 14.25 -17.93
N TYR A 69 -36.90 13.50 -19.03
CA TYR A 69 -38.17 13.36 -19.74
C TYR A 69 -39.13 12.32 -19.14
N SER A 70 -38.65 11.41 -18.28
CA SER A 70 -39.47 10.35 -17.68
C SER A 70 -39.51 10.40 -16.16
N ASN A 71 -40.63 9.94 -15.59
CA ASN A 71 -40.79 9.83 -14.13
C ASN A 71 -39.80 8.82 -13.51
N LYS A 72 -39.39 7.79 -14.26
CA LYS A 72 -38.33 6.84 -13.83
C LYS A 72 -37.02 7.57 -13.54
N VAL A 73 -36.58 8.45 -14.45
CA VAL A 73 -35.33 9.21 -14.28
C VAL A 73 -35.44 10.23 -13.14
N LYS A 74 -36.59 10.90 -12.99
CA LYS A 74 -36.84 11.84 -11.88
C LYS A 74 -36.80 11.13 -10.53
N ASN A 75 -37.40 9.95 -10.41
CA ASN A 75 -37.37 9.14 -9.19
C ASN A 75 -35.94 8.67 -8.85
N ALA A 76 -35.17 8.24 -9.84
CA ALA A 76 -33.77 7.87 -9.63
C ALA A 76 -32.90 9.06 -9.16
N ASN A 77 -33.17 10.27 -9.67
CA ASN A 77 -32.48 11.49 -9.20
C ASN A 77 -32.86 11.85 -7.76
N LEU A 78 -34.13 11.71 -7.37
CA LEU A 78 -34.60 11.92 -6.00
C LEU A 78 -34.00 10.90 -5.02
N GLN A 79 -33.90 9.64 -5.44
CA GLN A 79 -33.25 8.60 -4.63
C GLN A 79 -31.77 8.93 -4.41
N ARG A 80 -31.04 9.32 -5.46
CA ARG A 80 -29.63 9.75 -5.34
C ARG A 80 -29.46 10.97 -4.44
N TYR A 81 -30.40 11.92 -4.49
CA TYR A 81 -30.44 13.06 -3.59
C TYR A 81 -30.60 12.59 -2.13
N ALA A 82 -31.58 11.71 -1.86
CA ALA A 82 -31.81 11.19 -0.52
C ALA A 82 -30.60 10.43 0.04
N GLU A 83 -29.98 9.56 -0.77
CA GLU A 83 -28.77 8.83 -0.39
C GLU A 83 -27.60 9.77 -0.04
N ALA A 84 -27.36 10.79 -0.88
CA ALA A 84 -26.32 11.78 -0.63
C ALA A 84 -26.62 12.62 0.62
N PHE A 85 -27.87 13.04 0.81
CA PHE A 85 -28.29 13.79 1.99
C PHE A 85 -28.09 12.98 3.29
N SER A 86 -28.54 11.72 3.31
CA SER A 86 -28.34 10.82 4.45
C SER A 86 -26.85 10.58 4.73
N PHE A 87 -26.01 10.44 3.69
CA PHE A 87 -24.57 10.32 3.87
C PHE A 87 -23.98 11.56 4.55
N LEU A 88 -24.32 12.76 4.08
CA LEU A 88 -23.84 14.02 4.65
C LEU A 88 -24.27 14.18 6.11
N GLN A 89 -25.54 13.88 6.43
CA GLN A 89 -26.03 13.88 7.82
C GLN A 89 -25.26 12.88 8.70
N SER A 90 -25.03 11.65 8.22
CA SER A 90 -24.30 10.63 8.99
C SER A 90 -22.86 11.02 9.33
N LYS A 91 -22.30 11.97 8.57
CA LYS A 91 -20.95 12.50 8.74
C LYS A 91 -20.93 13.89 9.38
N ASN A 92 -22.09 14.44 9.76
CA ASN A 92 -22.25 15.79 10.28
C ASN A 92 -21.66 16.85 9.32
N LEU A 93 -21.84 16.66 8.01
CA LEU A 93 -21.35 17.56 6.97
C LEU A 93 -22.48 18.49 6.53
N TYR A 94 -22.61 19.63 7.20
CA TYR A 94 -23.71 20.57 6.96
C TYR A 94 -23.30 21.72 6.06
N THR A 95 -22.05 22.15 6.15
CA THR A 95 -21.52 23.30 5.41
C THR A 95 -20.42 22.89 4.43
N VAL A 96 -20.14 23.82 3.52
CA VAL A 96 -18.99 23.72 2.60
C VAL A 96 -17.66 23.70 3.37
N ASP A 97 -17.59 24.39 4.51
CA ASP A 97 -16.41 24.41 5.39
C ASP A 97 -16.19 23.08 6.12
N ASP A 98 -17.26 22.43 6.60
CA ASP A 98 -17.19 21.10 7.22
C ASP A 98 -16.65 20.06 6.23
N LEU A 99 -17.13 20.15 4.97
CA LEU A 99 -16.67 19.28 3.89
C LEU A 99 -15.20 19.54 3.55
N GLU A 100 -14.78 20.80 3.41
CA GLU A 100 -13.39 21.15 3.14
C GLU A 100 -12.45 20.67 4.26
N THR A 101 -12.81 20.90 5.52
CA THR A 101 -12.04 20.46 6.69
C THR A 101 -11.90 18.93 6.72
N THR A 102 -13.00 18.23 6.41
CA THR A 102 -13.02 16.76 6.33
C THR A 102 -12.13 16.25 5.20
N LEU A 103 -12.17 16.90 4.03
CA LEU A 103 -11.33 16.54 2.88
C LEU A 103 -9.84 16.75 3.18
N HIS A 104 -9.46 17.85 3.83
CA HIS A 104 -8.09 18.06 4.29
C HIS A 104 -7.65 17.00 5.31
N THR A 105 -8.51 16.67 6.28
CA THR A 105 -8.24 15.60 7.24
C THR A 105 -8.05 14.24 6.55
N MET A 106 -8.84 13.93 5.52
CA MET A 106 -8.67 12.72 4.72
C MET A 106 -7.36 12.75 3.91
N GLN A 107 -6.99 13.91 3.35
CA GLN A 107 -5.73 14.12 2.64
C GLN A 107 -4.53 13.81 3.55
N ASP A 108 -4.53 14.33 4.77
CA ASP A 108 -3.46 14.11 5.76
C ASP A 108 -3.36 12.63 6.18
N LYS A 109 -4.51 11.97 6.38
CA LYS A 109 -4.55 10.53 6.65
C LYS A 109 -3.98 9.72 5.49
N ILE A 110 -4.33 10.04 4.25
CA ILE A 110 -3.78 9.39 3.04
C ILE A 110 -2.26 9.58 2.96
N ASP A 111 -1.77 10.80 3.19
CA ASP A 111 -0.34 11.08 3.14
C ASP A 111 0.42 10.35 4.25
N THR A 112 -0.17 10.24 5.45
CA THR A 112 0.37 9.45 6.57
C THR A 112 0.43 7.96 6.23
N LEU A 113 -0.65 7.40 5.70
CA LEU A 113 -0.71 6.00 5.27
C LEU A 113 0.31 5.71 4.17
N LYS A 114 0.44 6.60 3.19
CA LYS A 114 1.42 6.48 2.10
C LYS A 114 2.86 6.45 2.63
N LYS A 115 3.21 7.34 3.58
CA LYS A 115 4.53 7.35 4.23
C LYS A 115 4.78 6.04 4.99
N SER A 116 3.81 5.57 5.79
CA SER A 116 3.91 4.30 6.53
C SER A 116 4.09 3.09 5.59
N ALA A 117 3.30 3.02 4.52
CA ALA A 117 3.38 1.95 3.52
C ALA A 117 4.75 1.93 2.83
N SER A 118 5.29 3.10 2.48
CA SER A 118 6.60 3.22 1.84
C SER A 118 7.74 2.78 2.77
N ALA A 119 7.66 3.13 4.06
CA ALA A 119 8.64 2.70 5.06
C ALA A 119 8.60 1.18 5.28
N LYS A 120 7.41 0.59 5.41
CA LYS A 120 7.23 -0.87 5.52
C LYS A 120 7.78 -1.57 4.27
N GLN A 121 7.58 -1.00 3.08
CA GLN A 121 8.12 -1.56 1.85
C GLN A 121 9.65 -1.54 1.81
N ALA A 122 10.28 -0.46 2.30
CA ALA A 122 11.73 -0.40 2.42
C ALA A 122 12.25 -1.49 3.37
N ARG A 123 11.59 -1.68 4.52
CA ARG A 123 11.96 -2.72 5.49
C ARG A 123 11.81 -4.13 4.91
N ILE A 124 10.76 -4.41 4.15
CA ILE A 124 10.58 -5.69 3.44
C ILE A 124 11.78 -5.99 2.54
N LYS A 125 12.21 -5.01 1.73
CA LYS A 125 13.35 -5.18 0.82
C LYS A 125 14.67 -5.38 1.56
N GLU A 126 14.87 -4.65 2.66
CA GLU A 126 16.06 -4.80 3.49
C GLU A 126 16.16 -6.21 4.08
N VAL A 127 15.07 -6.72 4.65
CA VAL A 127 15.04 -8.08 5.24
C VAL A 127 15.22 -9.17 4.17
N ASP A 128 14.60 -9.03 2.99
CA ASP A 128 14.80 -9.96 1.85
C ASP A 128 16.27 -10.02 1.41
N GLU A 129 16.96 -8.88 1.39
CA GLU A 129 18.39 -8.82 1.10
C GLU A 129 19.24 -9.47 2.20
N LEU A 130 18.94 -9.21 3.47
CA LEU A 130 19.65 -9.81 4.60
C LEU A 130 19.48 -11.33 4.63
N LEU A 131 18.28 -11.84 4.31
CA LEU A 131 18.03 -13.28 4.16
C LEU A 131 18.91 -13.90 3.07
N ARG A 132 19.02 -13.23 1.92
CA ARG A 132 19.91 -13.67 0.83
C ARG A 132 21.37 -13.69 1.27
N MET A 133 21.82 -12.66 1.99
CA MET A 133 23.18 -12.63 2.53
C MET A 133 23.40 -13.76 3.55
N ALA A 134 22.44 -14.02 4.43
CA ALA A 134 22.53 -15.11 5.40
C ALA A 134 22.67 -16.46 4.69
N GLN A 135 21.93 -16.69 3.61
CA GLN A 135 22.07 -17.91 2.81
C GLN A 135 23.47 -18.05 2.20
N TYR A 136 24.00 -17.00 1.56
CA TYR A 136 25.37 -17.01 1.00
C TYR A 136 26.44 -17.23 2.06
N TYR A 137 26.23 -16.68 3.26
CA TYR A 137 27.13 -16.90 4.38
C TYR A 137 27.13 -18.38 4.81
N VAL A 138 25.96 -18.99 4.98
CA VAL A 138 25.82 -20.41 5.35
C VAL A 138 26.42 -21.32 4.28
N ASP A 139 26.11 -21.08 3.01
CA ASP A 139 26.57 -21.91 1.89
C ASP A 139 28.10 -21.82 1.68
N GLY A 140 28.67 -20.63 1.88
CA GLY A 140 30.09 -20.39 1.64
C GLY A 140 31.00 -20.66 2.83
N LYS A 141 30.46 -20.75 4.05
CA LYS A 141 31.22 -21.05 5.27
C LYS A 141 32.07 -22.32 5.20
N PRO A 142 31.55 -23.50 4.79
CA PRO A 142 32.37 -24.71 4.71
C PRO A 142 33.54 -24.57 3.72
N VAL A 143 33.34 -23.81 2.64
CA VAL A 143 34.38 -23.54 1.64
C VAL A 143 35.46 -22.63 2.23
N ALA A 144 35.07 -21.58 2.94
CA ALA A 144 35.99 -20.66 3.62
C ALA A 144 36.78 -21.35 4.75
N ASP A 145 36.11 -22.19 5.54
CA ASP A 145 36.74 -22.96 6.61
C ASP A 145 37.79 -23.95 6.04
N LYS A 146 37.42 -24.70 5.00
CA LYS A 146 38.35 -25.62 4.31
C LYS A 146 39.54 -24.88 3.70
N LEU A 147 39.33 -23.69 3.13
CA LEU A 147 40.41 -22.83 2.64
C LEU A 147 41.38 -22.42 3.76
N GLY A 148 40.88 -22.18 4.97
CA GLY A 148 41.68 -21.86 6.16
C GLY A 148 42.53 -23.04 6.66
N CYS A 149 42.08 -24.27 6.45
CA CYS A 149 42.80 -25.48 6.85
C CYS A 149 43.93 -25.89 5.88
N ILE A 150 43.95 -25.39 4.64
CA ILE A 150 44.98 -25.74 3.65
C ILE A 150 46.28 -24.99 3.98
N ARG A 151 47.31 -25.74 4.39
CA ARG A 151 48.62 -25.18 4.77
C ARG A 151 49.53 -24.86 3.59
N PHE A 152 49.42 -25.59 2.48
CA PHE A 152 50.32 -25.45 1.33
C PHE A 152 49.81 -24.41 0.33
N GLU A 153 50.62 -23.40 0.02
CA GLU A 153 50.18 -22.23 -0.75
C GLU A 153 49.69 -22.56 -2.16
N LYS A 154 50.37 -23.44 -2.90
CA LYS A 154 49.93 -23.81 -4.26
C LYS A 154 48.56 -24.50 -4.26
N SER A 155 48.31 -25.39 -3.29
CA SER A 155 47.01 -26.05 -3.13
C SER A 155 45.95 -25.06 -2.69
N ARG A 156 46.30 -24.10 -1.83
CA ARG A 156 45.41 -23.03 -1.37
C ARG A 156 44.98 -22.14 -2.53
N GLN A 157 45.90 -21.77 -3.41
CA GLN A 157 45.62 -20.94 -4.58
C GLN A 157 44.74 -21.67 -5.61
N LYS A 158 45.01 -22.95 -5.86
CA LYS A 158 44.15 -23.80 -6.72
C LYS A 158 42.72 -23.90 -6.15
N TYR A 159 42.59 -24.15 -4.85
CA TYR A 159 41.29 -24.22 -4.18
C TYR A 159 40.54 -22.88 -4.22
N LYS A 160 41.24 -21.74 -4.09
CA LYS A 160 40.63 -20.42 -4.30
C LYS A 160 40.07 -20.27 -5.71
N SER A 161 40.83 -20.66 -6.75
CA SER A 161 40.35 -20.56 -8.13
C SER A 161 39.16 -21.48 -8.43
N GLU A 162 39.12 -22.68 -7.83
CA GLU A 162 38.01 -23.63 -7.99
C GLU A 162 36.72 -23.15 -7.31
N HIS A 163 36.83 -22.33 -6.27
CA HIS A 163 35.70 -21.84 -5.47
C HIS A 163 35.57 -20.31 -5.45
N ASP A 164 36.10 -19.62 -6.45
CA ASP A 164 36.23 -18.15 -6.46
C ASP A 164 34.87 -17.46 -6.26
N ASP A 165 33.85 -17.89 -7.02
CA ASP A 165 32.50 -17.33 -6.92
C ASP A 165 31.87 -17.51 -5.53
N THR A 166 31.99 -18.71 -4.95
CA THR A 166 31.44 -19.02 -3.62
C THR A 166 32.12 -18.21 -2.53
N LEU A 167 33.46 -18.11 -2.58
CA LEU A 167 34.24 -17.30 -1.66
C LEU A 167 33.90 -15.81 -1.80
N ARG A 168 33.73 -15.32 -3.02
CA ARG A 168 33.31 -13.95 -3.30
C ARG A 168 31.95 -13.64 -2.68
N THR A 169 30.95 -14.48 -2.89
CA THR A 169 29.61 -14.29 -2.30
C THR A 169 29.63 -14.41 -0.78
N PHE A 170 30.44 -15.32 -0.23
CA PHE A 170 30.63 -15.48 1.21
C PHE A 170 31.20 -14.21 1.85
N TYR A 171 32.32 -13.69 1.35
CA TYR A 171 32.95 -12.50 1.93
C TYR A 171 32.09 -11.24 1.76
N MET A 172 31.31 -11.15 0.68
CA MET A 172 30.31 -10.08 0.53
C MET A 172 29.23 -10.17 1.62
N ALA A 173 28.69 -11.37 1.84
CA ALA A 173 27.69 -11.63 2.86
C ALA A 173 28.24 -11.37 4.27
N GLU A 174 29.44 -11.83 4.57
CA GLU A 174 30.13 -11.60 5.85
C GLU A 174 30.25 -10.10 6.14
N ARG A 175 30.70 -9.30 5.16
CA ARG A 175 30.79 -7.84 5.31
C ARG A 175 29.43 -7.18 5.55
N LYS A 176 28.38 -7.62 4.83
CA LYS A 176 27.03 -7.07 4.96
C LYS A 176 26.36 -7.44 6.27
N LEU A 177 26.61 -8.65 6.76
CA LEU A 177 26.08 -9.15 8.03
C LEU A 177 26.91 -8.70 9.23
N LYS A 178 28.13 -8.18 9.02
CA LYS A 178 29.04 -7.70 10.07
C LYS A 178 28.39 -6.81 11.14
N PRO A 179 27.56 -5.80 10.79
CA PRO A 179 26.90 -4.96 11.79
C PRO A 179 25.88 -5.71 12.66
N TYR A 180 25.42 -6.87 12.20
CA TYR A 180 24.44 -7.72 12.88
C TYR A 180 25.10 -8.83 13.73
N PHE A 181 26.43 -8.97 13.69
CA PHE A 181 27.18 -9.89 14.57
C PHE A 181 27.50 -9.20 15.91
N LYS A 182 27.10 -9.79 17.03
CA LYS A 182 27.50 -9.36 18.39
C LYS A 182 28.55 -10.31 18.97
N GLU A 183 29.63 -9.74 19.51
CA GLU A 183 30.71 -10.42 20.26
C GLU A 183 31.40 -11.60 19.52
N GLY A 184 31.71 -11.44 18.24
CA GLY A 184 32.59 -12.38 17.51
C GLY A 184 32.06 -13.80 17.32
N LYS A 185 30.83 -14.06 17.77
CA LYS A 185 30.05 -15.26 17.47
C LYS A 185 28.82 -14.81 16.68
N ILE A 186 28.36 -15.68 15.78
CA ILE A 186 26.98 -15.60 15.30
C ILE A 186 26.13 -16.03 16.51
N GLN A 187 25.99 -15.18 17.52
CA GLN A 187 25.23 -15.54 18.71
C GLN A 187 23.82 -15.89 18.24
N THR A 188 23.35 -17.11 18.49
CA THR A 188 21.90 -17.34 18.60
C THR A 188 21.15 -16.94 17.31
N GLU A 189 21.80 -17.39 16.24
CA GLU A 189 21.67 -17.29 14.79
C GLU A 189 20.25 -16.97 14.28
N LEU A 190 20.17 -15.96 13.40
CA LEU A 190 18.96 -15.52 12.68
C LEU A 190 17.77 -15.06 13.52
N SER A 191 17.74 -15.22 14.85
CA SER A 191 16.54 -14.95 15.66
C SER A 191 15.95 -13.52 15.50
N PRO A 192 16.76 -12.44 15.45
CA PRO A 192 16.25 -11.10 15.15
C PRO A 192 15.72 -10.98 13.71
N LEU A 193 16.39 -11.65 12.76
CA LEU A 193 15.97 -11.70 11.36
C LEU A 193 14.66 -12.49 11.19
N TYR A 194 14.51 -13.60 11.93
CA TYR A 194 13.32 -14.44 11.99
C TYR A 194 12.15 -13.72 12.67
N ALA A 195 12.42 -12.95 13.72
CA ALA A 195 11.43 -12.07 14.34
C ALA A 195 10.96 -10.99 13.35
N ASP A 196 11.87 -10.42 12.56
CA ASP A 196 11.51 -9.48 11.51
C ASP A 196 10.75 -10.13 10.36
N VAL A 197 11.09 -11.37 9.96
CA VAL A 197 10.31 -12.17 9.01
C VAL A 197 8.90 -12.45 9.55
N LYS A 198 8.76 -12.82 10.83
CA LYS A 198 7.47 -13.06 11.47
C LYS A 198 6.60 -11.79 11.52
N LYS A 199 7.21 -10.65 11.83
CA LYS A 199 6.54 -9.33 11.74
C LYS A 199 6.13 -9.02 10.31
N LEU A 200 6.95 -9.34 9.31
CA LEU A 200 6.61 -9.16 7.90
C LEU A 200 5.47 -10.06 7.46
N TRP A 201 5.41 -11.31 7.91
CA TRP A 201 4.32 -12.22 7.63
C TRP A 201 3.00 -11.72 8.22
N ALA A 202 3.04 -11.17 9.44
CA ALA A 202 1.89 -10.51 10.06
C ALA A 202 1.44 -9.25 9.27
N ILE A 203 2.38 -8.43 8.79
CA ILE A 203 2.07 -7.29 7.92
C ILE A 203 1.43 -7.76 6.61
N HIS A 204 1.96 -8.82 6.00
CA HIS A 204 1.42 -9.42 4.77
C HIS A 204 -0.01 -9.94 4.97
N TYR A 205 -0.25 -10.65 6.07
CA TYR A 205 -1.56 -11.19 6.40
C TYR A 205 -2.60 -10.11 6.65
N ASN A 206 -2.28 -9.08 7.44
CA ASN A 206 -3.17 -7.93 7.67
C ASN A 206 -3.49 -7.19 6.35
N ILE A 207 -2.52 -7.11 5.45
CA ILE A 207 -2.69 -6.56 4.10
C ILE A 207 -3.69 -7.39 3.28
N TYR A 208 -3.60 -8.73 3.35
CA TYR A 208 -4.48 -9.65 2.65
C TYR A 208 -5.92 -9.58 3.16
N GLU A 209 -6.12 -9.50 4.48
CA GLU A 209 -7.45 -9.33 5.09
C GLU A 209 -8.11 -8.02 4.65
N VAL A 210 -7.36 -6.91 4.64
CA VAL A 210 -7.87 -5.63 4.15
C VAL A 210 -8.27 -5.70 2.67
N GLN A 211 -7.55 -6.47 1.84
CA GLN A 211 -7.92 -6.67 0.43
C GLN A 211 -9.25 -7.40 0.30
N HIS A 212 -9.42 -8.52 1.02
CA HIS A 212 -10.66 -9.29 0.98
C HIS A 212 -11.86 -8.47 1.47
N GLU A 213 -11.67 -7.69 2.52
CA GLU A 213 -12.71 -6.80 3.03
C GLU A 213 -13.10 -5.74 1.99
N GLN A 214 -12.12 -5.08 1.37
CA GLN A 214 -12.39 -4.06 0.35
C GLN A 214 -13.06 -4.65 -0.89
N GLU A 215 -12.62 -5.82 -1.35
CA GLU A 215 -13.22 -6.51 -2.49
C GLU A 215 -14.67 -6.94 -2.18
N ARG A 216 -14.96 -7.42 -0.97
CA ARG A 216 -16.32 -7.67 -0.49
C ARG A 216 -17.19 -6.42 -0.51
N GLN A 217 -16.69 -5.31 0.03
CA GLN A 217 -17.43 -4.04 0.06
C GLN A 217 -17.72 -3.52 -1.37
N ASN A 218 -16.73 -3.61 -2.27
CA ASN A 218 -16.89 -3.21 -3.66
C ASN A 218 -17.89 -4.10 -4.42
N ALA A 219 -17.88 -5.41 -4.18
CA ALA A 219 -18.83 -6.35 -4.76
C ALA A 219 -20.26 -6.08 -4.26
N ALA A 220 -20.43 -5.87 -2.95
CA ALA A 220 -21.72 -5.50 -2.36
C ALA A 220 -22.26 -4.18 -2.93
N THR A 221 -21.39 -3.19 -3.15
CA THR A 221 -21.78 -1.90 -3.75
C THR A 221 -22.19 -2.04 -5.22
N ARG A 222 -21.52 -2.92 -5.99
CA ARG A 222 -21.90 -3.22 -7.38
C ARG A 222 -23.23 -3.95 -7.46
N HIS A 223 -23.46 -4.92 -6.57
CA HIS A 223 -24.73 -5.65 -6.50
C HIS A 223 -25.90 -4.72 -6.21
N LYS A 224 -25.77 -3.85 -5.19
CA LYS A 224 -26.79 -2.85 -4.85
C LYS A 224 -27.07 -1.89 -6.02
N LYS A 225 -26.05 -1.48 -6.78
CA LYS A 225 -26.26 -0.66 -7.97
C LYS A 225 -27.07 -1.38 -9.06
N GLN A 226 -26.82 -2.67 -9.27
CA GLN A 226 -27.56 -3.47 -10.25
C GLN A 226 -29.02 -3.69 -9.84
N GLU A 227 -29.31 -3.88 -8.55
CA GLU A 227 -30.68 -4.00 -8.02
C GLU A 227 -31.50 -2.71 -8.17
N ILE A 228 -30.87 -1.54 -8.19
CA ILE A 228 -31.54 -0.24 -8.36
C ILE A 228 -31.78 0.11 -9.84
N GLU A 229 -31.01 -0.46 -10.76
CA GLU A 229 -31.10 -0.17 -12.20
C GLU A 229 -32.17 -1.03 -12.94
N HIS A 230 -32.60 -2.13 -12.33
CA HIS A 230 -33.70 -3.00 -12.82
C HIS A 230 -35.05 -2.61 -12.22
#